data_AF-A0A915PSA6-F1
#
_entry.id   AF-A0A915PSA6-F1
#
_cell.length_a   1.000
_cell.length_b   1.000
_cell.length_c   1.000
_cell.angle_alpha   90.00
_cell.angle_beta   90.00
_cell.angle_gamma   90.00
#
_symmetry.space_group_name_H-M   'P 1'
#
loop_
_entity.id
_entity.type
_entity.pdbx_description
1 polymer ?
#
loop_
_entity_poly.entity_id
_entity_poly.type
_entity_poly.pdbx_seq_one_letter_code
_entity_poly.pdbx_strand_id
1 'polypeptide(L)'
;MYPFQGHNDVVMMDLSMSEDDNKSVGHSELISAITVSLHPLVIMNISEHVTRISAQHTDGKPFEVFGAILGKQSGRHVEMMNSFEVKWSDEGKGYAIIDANFLSTREQQCKIFFFSDVYVHEAYNTKLYQILFNISREDRMCIRLDQEVFHDLDYVGWYTVGGTTPTQADWQVHQQFSVMHESPILVKLDPKAPPGNKLPVAIYESVSTTGVSTSGSASVVWHPVSWSLASEQAERIGIEHVAQISTVSANSISSTNKQIVGQLGAINMLQSRLELIYDYLMAVRKGELPRDEVVIREIAQLVRRVPVMSSEKFLEQYKNQCLEVKMTALVAALTKTCGTLNDLVTKMNVMSMERQTWLLASGRRARPFPAV
;
A
#
# COMPACT_ATOMS: atom_id res chain seq x y z
N MET A 1 -68.46 -8.55 -52.01
CA MET A 1 -68.19 -7.10 -52.13
C MET A 1 -66.90 -6.83 -51.35
N TYR A 2 -65.76 -6.72 -52.04
CA TYR A 2 -64.48 -6.21 -51.49
C TYR A 2 -64.57 -4.67 -51.36
N PRO A 3 -63.79 -3.94 -50.51
CA PRO A 3 -62.30 -3.89 -50.43
C PRO A 3 -61.71 -3.99 -48.99
N PHE A 4 -60.43 -4.42 -48.80
CA PHE A 4 -59.16 -3.63 -48.67
C PHE A 4 -59.23 -2.49 -47.63
N GLN A 5 -58.39 -2.33 -46.59
CA GLN A 5 -56.92 -2.26 -46.37
C GLN A 5 -56.68 -2.46 -44.85
N GLY A 6 -55.55 -2.85 -44.23
CA GLY A 6 -54.15 -3.07 -44.61
C GLY A 6 -53.26 -2.72 -43.39
N HIS A 7 -52.41 -3.67 -42.93
CA HIS A 7 -51.15 -3.52 -42.13
C HIS A 7 -51.24 -2.80 -40.75
N ASN A 8 -50.48 -3.11 -39.70
CA ASN A 8 -49.36 -4.02 -39.44
C ASN A 8 -49.28 -4.28 -37.91
N ASP A 9 -48.77 -5.45 -37.57
CA ASP A 9 -48.54 -5.99 -36.22
C ASP A 9 -47.60 -5.17 -35.34
N VAL A 10 -47.93 -5.10 -34.03
CA VAL A 10 -46.95 -5.20 -32.93
C VAL A 10 -47.60 -6.03 -31.83
N VAL A 11 -47.39 -7.35 -31.88
CA VAL A 11 -47.71 -8.24 -30.76
C VAL A 11 -46.48 -8.31 -29.86
N MET A 12 -46.66 -7.82 -28.64
CA MET A 12 -45.77 -8.01 -27.50
C MET A 12 -45.52 -9.50 -27.27
N MET A 13 -44.27 -9.93 -27.30
CA MET A 13 -43.85 -11.22 -26.73
C MET A 13 -42.87 -10.95 -25.60
N ASP A 14 -43.42 -11.11 -24.41
CA ASP A 14 -42.75 -11.29 -23.13
C ASP A 14 -41.80 -12.50 -23.23
N LEU A 15 -40.52 -12.30 -22.91
CA LEU A 15 -39.50 -13.35 -22.90
C LEU A 15 -38.87 -13.37 -21.51
N SER A 16 -39.58 -14.01 -20.59
CA SER A 16 -38.99 -14.67 -19.43
C SER A 16 -38.06 -15.79 -19.93
N MET A 17 -36.75 -15.64 -19.76
CA MET A 17 -35.80 -16.73 -19.96
C MET A 17 -35.38 -17.32 -18.61
N SER A 18 -35.64 -18.61 -18.52
CA SER A 18 -35.37 -19.58 -17.47
C SER A 18 -33.89 -19.77 -17.17
N GLU A 19 -33.64 -20.05 -15.89
CA GLU A 19 -32.41 -20.65 -15.37
C GLU A 19 -32.18 -22.04 -16.00
N ASP A 20 -30.90 -22.44 -16.04
CA ASP A 20 -30.36 -23.75 -16.41
C ASP A 20 -30.32 -24.12 -17.90
N ASP A 21 -29.22 -23.73 -18.57
CA ASP A 21 -28.37 -24.67 -19.32
C ASP A 21 -27.19 -23.92 -19.96
N ASN A 22 -26.01 -23.95 -19.33
CA ASN A 22 -24.77 -23.84 -20.09
C ASN A 22 -23.70 -24.75 -19.49
N LYS A 23 -23.70 -25.97 -20.04
CA LYS A 23 -22.54 -26.83 -20.30
C LYS A 23 -21.21 -26.10 -20.10
N SER A 24 -20.41 -26.66 -19.21
CA SER A 24 -18.98 -26.38 -19.02
C SER A 24 -18.20 -26.51 -20.31
N VAL A 25 -18.19 -25.44 -21.11
CA VAL A 25 -17.11 -25.18 -22.06
C VAL A 25 -15.98 -24.61 -21.21
N GLY A 26 -14.92 -25.39 -21.04
CA GLY A 26 -13.73 -24.97 -20.30
C GLY A 26 -13.08 -23.76 -20.95
N HIS A 27 -13.54 -22.57 -20.61
CA HIS A 27 -12.65 -21.43 -20.52
C HIS A 27 -11.74 -21.74 -19.33
N SER A 28 -10.54 -22.27 -19.62
CA SER A 28 -9.43 -22.11 -18.70
C SER A 28 -9.38 -20.62 -18.40
N GLU A 29 -9.79 -20.21 -17.19
CA GLU A 29 -9.54 -18.85 -16.71
C GLU A 29 -8.06 -18.60 -16.96
N LEU A 30 -7.76 -17.71 -17.92
CA LEU A 30 -6.40 -17.35 -18.23
C LEU A 30 -5.87 -16.69 -16.96
N ILE A 31 -4.98 -17.40 -16.26
CA ILE A 31 -4.28 -16.86 -15.10
C ILE A 31 -3.46 -15.69 -15.63
N SER A 32 -3.75 -14.50 -15.12
CA SER A 32 -3.02 -13.28 -15.50
C SER A 32 -1.51 -13.54 -15.44
N ALA A 33 -0.81 -13.15 -16.49
CA ALA A 33 0.62 -13.44 -16.62
C ALA A 33 1.49 -12.57 -15.69
N ILE A 34 0.88 -11.55 -15.07
CA ILE A 34 1.52 -10.51 -14.29
C ILE A 34 1.12 -10.64 -12.82
N THR A 35 2.04 -10.27 -11.93
CA THR A 35 1.77 -10.15 -10.49
C THR A 35 1.91 -8.69 -10.08
N VAL A 36 0.97 -8.20 -9.27
CA VAL A 36 0.94 -6.78 -8.88
C VAL A 36 1.21 -6.62 -7.39
N SER A 37 2.13 -5.73 -7.06
CA SER A 37 2.38 -5.22 -5.71
C SER A 37 1.76 -3.84 -5.60
N LEU A 38 0.78 -3.67 -4.73
CA LEU A 38 0.09 -2.39 -4.52
C LEU A 38 0.56 -1.76 -3.21
N HIS A 39 1.07 -0.52 -3.27
CA HIS A 39 1.40 0.25 -2.08
C HIS A 39 0.15 0.87 -1.43
N PRO A 40 0.02 0.83 -0.09
CA PRO A 40 -1.02 1.50 0.67
C PRO A 40 -1.18 2.99 0.33
N LEU A 41 -0.09 3.70 0.01
CA LEU A 41 -0.13 5.10 -0.41
C LEU A 41 -1.04 5.32 -1.62
N VAL A 42 -1.03 4.40 -2.59
CA VAL A 42 -1.94 4.46 -3.75
C VAL A 42 -3.39 4.37 -3.29
N ILE A 43 -3.70 3.45 -2.39
CA ILE A 43 -5.07 3.28 -1.84
C ILE A 43 -5.50 4.52 -1.07
N MET A 44 -4.60 5.11 -0.27
CA MET A 44 -4.86 6.33 0.48
C MET A 44 -5.13 7.52 -0.46
N ASN A 45 -4.31 7.70 -1.51
CA ASN A 45 -4.51 8.75 -2.50
C ASN A 45 -5.85 8.61 -3.23
N ILE A 46 -6.23 7.40 -3.63
CA ILE A 46 -7.53 7.14 -4.27
C ILE A 46 -8.66 7.46 -3.29
N SER A 47 -8.55 7.00 -2.04
CA SER A 47 -9.59 7.22 -1.01
C SER A 47 -9.75 8.71 -0.67
N GLU A 48 -8.64 9.44 -0.57
CA GLU A 48 -8.61 10.88 -0.34
C GLU A 48 -9.22 11.64 -1.52
N HIS A 49 -8.85 11.27 -2.76
CA HIS A 49 -9.42 11.87 -3.97
C HIS A 49 -10.94 11.66 -4.03
N VAL A 50 -11.42 10.45 -3.78
CA VAL A 50 -12.86 10.15 -3.72
C VAL A 50 -13.55 10.96 -2.64
N THR A 51 -12.99 11.02 -1.43
CA THR A 51 -13.60 11.72 -0.30
C THR A 51 -13.67 13.23 -0.56
N ARG A 52 -12.60 13.82 -1.12
CA ARG A 52 -12.55 15.24 -1.49
C ARG A 52 -13.60 15.58 -2.54
N ILE A 53 -13.67 14.79 -3.62
CA ILE A 53 -14.65 15.01 -4.69
C ILE A 53 -16.07 14.80 -4.17
N SER A 54 -16.31 13.75 -3.38
CA SER A 54 -17.61 13.49 -2.76
C SER A 54 -18.07 14.62 -1.83
N ALA A 55 -17.15 15.27 -1.10
CA ALA A 55 -17.48 16.38 -0.21
C ALA A 55 -17.80 17.67 -0.97
N GLN A 56 -17.18 17.88 -2.14
CA GLN A 56 -17.44 19.03 -3.00
C GLN A 56 -18.71 18.88 -3.84
N HIS A 57 -19.14 17.64 -4.12
CA HIS A 57 -20.33 17.35 -4.91
C HIS A 57 -21.58 17.31 -4.02
N THR A 58 -22.35 18.40 -4.00
CA THR A 58 -23.60 18.52 -3.21
C THR A 58 -24.85 18.11 -4.02
N ASP A 59 -24.71 17.90 -5.34
CA ASP A 59 -25.83 17.80 -6.29
C ASP A 59 -26.45 16.38 -6.45
N GLY A 60 -26.02 15.39 -5.66
CA GLY A 60 -26.61 14.04 -5.66
C GLY A 60 -26.43 13.22 -6.96
N LYS A 61 -25.74 13.75 -7.97
CA LYS A 61 -25.34 13.01 -9.18
C LYS A 61 -24.17 12.06 -8.88
N PRO A 62 -24.10 10.89 -9.54
CA PRO A 62 -22.91 10.04 -9.48
C PRO A 62 -21.72 10.83 -10.02
N PHE A 63 -20.63 10.91 -9.23
CA PHE A 63 -19.38 11.52 -9.65
C PHE A 63 -18.40 10.41 -10.05
N GLU A 64 -17.72 10.61 -11.16
CA GLU A 64 -16.66 9.70 -11.63
C GLU A 64 -15.30 10.28 -11.28
N VAL A 65 -14.41 9.40 -10.83
CA VAL A 65 -13.06 9.76 -10.42
C VAL A 65 -12.10 8.93 -11.26
N PHE A 66 -11.13 9.60 -11.88
CA PHE A 66 -10.09 8.97 -12.67
C PHE A 66 -8.72 9.48 -12.22
N GLY A 67 -7.74 8.59 -12.24
CA GLY A 67 -6.35 8.99 -12.06
C GLY A 67 -5.37 7.97 -12.59
N ALA A 68 -4.11 8.37 -12.64
CA ALA A 68 -3.01 7.57 -13.15
C ALA A 68 -2.18 7.01 -11.99
N ILE A 69 -1.53 5.88 -12.24
CA ILE A 69 -0.70 5.14 -11.29
C ILE A 69 0.72 5.08 -11.83
N LEU A 70 1.66 5.44 -10.97
CA LEU A 70 3.09 5.38 -11.21
C LEU A 70 3.71 4.24 -10.40
N GLY A 71 4.70 3.59 -10.97
CA GLY A 71 5.29 2.41 -10.38
C GLY A 71 6.54 1.92 -11.10
N LYS A 72 7.01 0.75 -10.68
CA LYS A 72 8.14 0.04 -11.27
C LYS A 72 7.67 -1.24 -11.92
N GLN A 73 8.21 -1.54 -13.10
CA GLN A 73 8.00 -2.85 -13.74
C GLN A 73 9.31 -3.62 -13.79
N SER A 74 9.36 -4.73 -13.07
CA SER A 74 10.48 -5.69 -13.09
C SER A 74 10.02 -6.99 -13.78
N GLY A 75 10.12 -7.01 -15.11
CA GLY A 75 9.65 -8.14 -15.92
C GLY A 75 8.13 -8.28 -15.86
N ARG A 76 7.64 -9.37 -15.23
CA ARG A 76 6.20 -9.64 -15.02
C ARG A 76 5.71 -9.24 -13.63
N HIS A 77 6.56 -8.63 -12.83
CA HIS A 77 6.18 -8.06 -11.56
C HIS A 77 6.02 -6.55 -11.71
N VAL A 78 4.87 -6.05 -11.28
CA VAL A 78 4.51 -4.64 -11.38
C VAL A 78 4.27 -4.10 -9.98
N GLU A 79 5.02 -3.10 -9.59
CA GLU A 79 4.94 -2.46 -8.28
C GLU A 79 4.33 -1.06 -8.42
N MET A 80 3.11 -0.90 -7.95
CA MET A 80 2.36 0.37 -7.98
C MET A 80 2.67 1.16 -6.71
N MET A 81 3.42 2.25 -6.85
CA MET A 81 4.00 2.98 -5.70
C MET A 81 3.28 4.29 -5.41
N ASN A 82 2.83 5.01 -6.46
CA ASN A 82 2.19 6.31 -6.30
C ASN A 82 1.04 6.48 -7.31
N SER A 83 0.18 7.46 -7.07
CA SER A 83 -0.91 7.79 -7.99
C SER A 83 -1.26 9.27 -7.94
N PHE A 84 -1.78 9.79 -9.06
CA PHE A 84 -2.20 11.18 -9.19
C PHE A 84 -3.52 11.30 -9.93
N GLU A 85 -4.26 12.39 -9.67
CA GLU A 85 -5.56 12.67 -10.30
C GLU A 85 -5.42 13.06 -11.78
N VAL A 86 -6.38 12.65 -12.60
CA VAL A 86 -6.43 12.97 -14.03
C VAL A 86 -7.64 13.84 -14.30
N LYS A 87 -7.43 14.90 -15.11
CA LYS A 87 -8.52 15.75 -15.58
C LYS A 87 -9.26 15.07 -16.73
N TRP A 88 -10.57 15.14 -16.64
CA TRP A 88 -11.47 14.59 -17.65
C TRP A 88 -12.60 15.58 -17.96
N SER A 89 -13.23 15.40 -19.12
CA SER A 89 -14.37 16.18 -19.56
C SER A 89 -15.48 15.27 -20.08
N ASP A 90 -16.73 15.65 -19.83
CA ASP A 90 -17.90 15.02 -20.44
C ASP A 90 -18.32 15.85 -21.65
N GLU A 91 -17.93 15.42 -22.85
CA GLU A 91 -18.35 16.05 -24.11
C GLU A 91 -19.73 15.53 -24.60
N GLY A 92 -20.51 14.86 -23.75
CA GLY A 92 -21.84 14.33 -24.11
C GLY A 92 -21.78 13.06 -24.97
N LYS A 93 -20.62 12.40 -25.05
CA LYS A 93 -20.42 11.14 -25.80
C LYS A 93 -20.76 9.89 -24.98
N GLY A 94 -21.15 10.06 -23.71
CA GLY A 94 -21.50 8.97 -22.80
C GLY A 94 -20.30 8.29 -22.13
N TYR A 95 -19.10 8.85 -22.25
CA TYR A 95 -17.88 8.40 -21.58
C TYR A 95 -16.92 9.56 -21.33
N ALA A 96 -16.08 9.42 -20.29
CA ALA A 96 -15.11 10.44 -19.90
C ALA A 96 -13.95 10.55 -20.91
N ILE A 97 -13.62 11.78 -21.31
CA ILE A 97 -12.50 12.08 -22.21
C ILE A 97 -11.35 12.65 -21.39
N ILE A 98 -10.19 12.00 -21.46
CA ILE A 98 -9.00 12.35 -20.68
C ILE A 98 -8.17 13.41 -21.39
N ASP A 99 -7.72 14.41 -20.64
CA ASP A 99 -6.76 15.39 -21.14
C ASP A 99 -5.34 14.79 -21.19
N ALA A 100 -4.92 14.39 -22.39
CA ALA A 100 -3.59 13.83 -22.64
C ALA A 100 -2.45 14.80 -22.32
N ASN A 101 -2.63 16.11 -22.58
CA ASN A 101 -1.58 17.10 -22.32
C ASN A 101 -1.37 17.29 -20.81
N PHE A 102 -2.46 17.32 -20.05
CA PHE A 102 -2.40 17.36 -18.60
C PHE A 102 -1.75 16.10 -18.03
N LEU A 103 -2.11 14.92 -18.55
CA LEU A 103 -1.53 13.64 -18.13
C LEU A 103 -0.01 13.63 -18.29
N SER A 104 0.51 13.94 -19.48
CA SER A 104 1.96 13.94 -19.75
C SER A 104 2.71 14.98 -18.91
N THR A 105 2.12 16.17 -18.71
CA THR A 105 2.74 17.22 -17.86
C THR A 105 2.80 16.79 -16.41
N ARG A 106 1.71 16.20 -15.88
CA ARG A 106 1.65 15.72 -14.50
C ARG A 106 2.58 14.53 -14.28
N GLU A 107 2.66 13.62 -15.24
CA GLU A 107 3.62 12.52 -15.19
C GLU A 107 5.05 13.04 -14.98
N GLN A 108 5.48 14.00 -15.80
CA GLN A 108 6.81 14.61 -15.67
C GLN A 108 7.03 15.29 -14.30
N GLN A 109 6.03 16.04 -13.81
CA GLN A 109 6.11 16.70 -12.49
C GLN A 109 6.20 15.70 -11.34
N CYS A 110 5.40 14.63 -11.38
CA CYS A 110 5.38 13.61 -10.33
C CYS A 110 6.67 12.77 -10.32
N LYS A 111 7.27 12.54 -11.49
CA LYS A 111 8.63 11.98 -11.57
C LYS A 111 9.62 12.88 -10.83
N ILE A 112 9.62 14.19 -11.08
CA ILE A 112 10.53 15.16 -10.45
C ILE A 112 10.32 15.32 -8.93
N PHE A 113 9.07 15.36 -8.44
CA PHE A 113 8.78 15.64 -7.03
C PHE A 113 9.24 14.52 -6.08
N PHE A 114 9.16 13.26 -6.50
CA PHE A 114 9.61 12.10 -5.71
C PHE A 114 11.12 12.13 -5.39
N PHE A 115 11.92 12.89 -6.15
CA PHE A 115 13.36 13.05 -5.90
C PHE A 115 13.68 13.96 -4.72
N SER A 116 12.83 14.93 -4.39
CA SER A 116 13.15 15.90 -3.33
C SER A 116 13.02 15.28 -1.93
N ASP A 117 12.06 14.39 -1.71
CA ASP A 117 11.84 13.80 -0.37
C ASP A 117 12.88 12.72 0.00
N VAL A 118 13.44 12.01 -1.00
CA VAL A 118 14.49 11.00 -0.76
C VAL A 118 15.84 11.65 -0.43
N TYR A 119 16.19 12.76 -1.10
CA TYR A 119 17.46 13.47 -0.85
C TYR A 119 17.50 14.25 0.47
N VAL A 120 16.33 14.63 0.99
CA VAL A 120 16.23 15.36 2.27
C VAL A 120 16.45 14.41 3.46
N HIS A 121 16.23 13.10 3.34
CA HIS A 121 16.36 12.21 4.50
C HIS A 121 17.78 11.69 4.75
N GLU A 122 18.65 11.65 3.73
CA GLU A 122 20.04 11.20 3.87
C GLU A 122 21.05 12.35 4.13
N ALA A 123 20.63 13.61 3.92
CA ALA A 123 21.53 14.78 3.99
C ALA A 123 21.58 15.50 5.35
N TYR A 124 20.78 15.12 6.36
CA TYR A 124 20.64 15.89 7.62
C TYR A 124 21.63 15.53 8.73
N ASN A 125 22.66 14.73 8.47
CA ASN A 125 23.50 14.20 9.54
C ASN A 125 24.98 14.62 9.53
N THR A 126 25.32 15.82 9.04
CA THR A 126 26.65 16.37 9.33
C THR A 126 26.70 17.89 9.28
N LYS A 127 27.13 18.49 10.40
CA LYS A 127 27.44 19.94 10.57
C LYS A 127 28.46 20.52 9.57
N LEU A 128 28.98 19.71 8.64
CA LEU A 128 29.95 20.10 7.61
C LEU A 128 29.33 20.83 6.42
N TYR A 129 28.05 20.60 6.10
CA TYR A 129 27.43 21.22 4.91
C TYR A 129 27.00 22.68 5.10
N GLN A 130 26.71 23.13 6.33
CA GLN A 130 26.37 24.54 6.57
C GLN A 130 27.54 25.50 6.24
N ILE A 131 28.78 25.01 6.32
CA ILE A 131 30.00 25.77 6.02
C ILE A 131 30.29 25.76 4.52
N LEU A 132 30.06 24.63 3.84
CA LEU A 132 30.22 24.52 2.38
C LEU A 132 29.14 25.29 1.60
N PHE A 133 27.91 25.37 2.12
CA PHE A 133 26.81 26.10 1.50
C PHE A 133 27.04 27.62 1.43
N ASN A 134 27.87 28.17 2.32
CA ASN A 134 28.21 29.60 2.34
C ASN A 134 29.35 30.00 1.38
N ILE A 135 30.09 29.04 0.82
CA ILE A 135 31.31 29.33 0.03
C ILE A 135 31.03 29.33 -1.48
N SER A 136 29.97 28.68 -1.95
CA SER A 136 29.65 28.62 -3.39
C SER A 136 28.36 29.36 -3.71
N ARG A 137 28.45 30.70 -3.70
CA ARG A 137 27.36 31.60 -4.09
C ARG A 137 27.47 32.09 -5.53
N GLU A 138 28.34 31.50 -6.35
CA GLU A 138 28.51 31.88 -7.75
C GLU A 138 28.40 30.66 -8.67
N ASP A 139 27.49 30.77 -9.62
CA ASP A 139 27.42 30.10 -10.91
C ASP A 139 26.87 28.66 -11.04
N ARG A 140 25.62 28.63 -11.55
CA ARG A 140 25.21 27.88 -12.76
C ARG A 140 25.48 26.36 -12.84
N MET A 141 25.57 25.65 -11.71
CA MET A 141 25.79 24.20 -11.72
C MET A 141 24.55 23.34 -11.36
N CYS A 142 23.46 23.92 -10.84
CA CYS A 142 22.26 23.13 -10.51
C CYS A 142 21.41 22.72 -11.71
N ILE A 143 21.48 23.41 -12.86
CA ILE A 143 20.60 23.11 -14.02
C ILE A 143 21.16 21.96 -14.88
N ARG A 144 22.40 21.52 -14.67
CA ARG A 144 23.02 20.44 -15.47
C ARG A 144 23.13 19.09 -14.77
N LEU A 145 22.85 19.01 -13.48
CA LEU A 145 22.85 17.73 -12.74
C LEU A 145 21.46 17.05 -12.72
N ASP A 146 20.39 17.74 -13.12
CA ASP A 146 19.04 17.16 -13.20
C ASP A 146 18.87 16.10 -14.31
N GLN A 147 19.87 15.90 -15.18
CA GLN A 147 19.80 14.91 -16.26
C GLN A 147 20.45 13.56 -15.95
N GLU A 148 21.15 13.40 -14.81
CA GLU A 148 21.85 12.15 -14.47
C GLU A 148 21.29 11.40 -13.25
N VAL A 149 20.07 11.69 -12.81
CA VAL A 149 19.55 11.16 -11.52
C VAL A 149 18.24 10.37 -11.69
N PHE A 150 18.35 9.03 -11.63
CA PHE A 150 17.34 7.95 -11.41
C PHE A 150 15.86 8.11 -11.84
N HIS A 151 15.54 7.79 -13.11
CA HIS A 151 14.19 7.65 -13.70
C HIS A 151 13.36 6.47 -13.14
N ASP A 152 13.17 6.40 -11.84
CA ASP A 152 12.79 5.12 -11.23
C ASP A 152 11.29 4.80 -11.26
N LEU A 153 10.40 5.74 -11.62
CA LEU A 153 8.96 5.49 -11.68
C LEU A 153 8.41 5.79 -13.06
N ASP A 154 7.67 4.84 -13.62
CA ASP A 154 6.97 4.96 -14.89
C ASP A 154 5.47 4.79 -14.72
N TYR A 155 4.71 5.24 -15.72
CA TYR A 155 3.28 4.98 -15.76
C TYR A 155 3.04 3.47 -15.91
N VAL A 156 2.19 2.95 -15.02
CA VAL A 156 1.87 1.52 -14.93
C VAL A 156 0.39 1.26 -15.21
N GLY A 157 -0.48 2.22 -14.89
CA GLY A 157 -1.91 2.01 -15.01
C GLY A 157 -2.73 3.21 -14.58
N TRP A 158 -4.02 2.98 -14.42
CA TRP A 158 -4.96 4.00 -14.00
C TRP A 158 -5.97 3.42 -13.02
N TYR A 159 -6.59 4.29 -12.24
CA TYR A 159 -7.63 3.92 -11.29
C TYR A 159 -8.95 4.60 -11.61
N THR A 160 -10.02 3.93 -11.21
CA THR A 160 -11.35 4.51 -11.12
C THR A 160 -12.10 3.90 -9.94
N VAL A 161 -13.30 4.41 -9.69
CA VAL A 161 -14.05 4.20 -8.45
C VAL A 161 -15.47 3.79 -8.81
N GLY A 162 -15.95 2.71 -8.20
CA GLY A 162 -17.26 2.15 -8.52
C GLY A 162 -17.36 0.69 -8.14
N GLY A 163 -18.33 -0.02 -8.72
CA GLY A 163 -18.46 -1.46 -8.52
C GLY A 163 -17.18 -2.21 -8.92
N THR A 164 -16.89 -3.33 -8.27
CA THR A 164 -15.66 -4.10 -8.50
C THR A 164 -15.57 -4.70 -9.90
N THR A 165 -16.68 -4.83 -10.63
CA THR A 165 -16.70 -5.32 -12.01
C THR A 165 -16.41 -4.19 -13.02
N PRO A 166 -15.59 -4.43 -14.06
CA PRO A 166 -15.36 -3.47 -15.13
C PRO A 166 -16.64 -3.23 -15.96
N THR A 167 -16.91 -1.97 -16.29
CA THR A 167 -18.06 -1.53 -17.09
C THR A 167 -17.63 -1.19 -18.52
N GLN A 168 -18.57 -1.09 -19.46
CA GLN A 168 -18.29 -0.64 -20.83
C GLN A 168 -17.68 0.77 -20.90
N ALA A 169 -18.06 1.68 -19.98
CA ALA A 169 -17.45 3.00 -19.87
C ALA A 169 -15.95 2.92 -19.50
N ASP A 170 -15.59 2.00 -18.60
CA ASP A 170 -14.19 1.77 -18.22
C ASP A 170 -13.35 1.33 -19.42
N TRP A 171 -13.93 0.54 -20.33
CA TRP A 171 -13.27 0.14 -21.57
C TRP A 171 -12.98 1.33 -22.49
N GLN A 172 -13.91 2.26 -22.64
CA GLN A 172 -13.72 3.45 -23.47
C GLN A 172 -12.64 4.39 -22.91
N VAL A 173 -12.56 4.49 -21.58
CA VAL A 173 -11.48 5.23 -20.90
C VAL A 173 -10.14 4.48 -21.03
N HIS A 174 -10.15 3.15 -20.87
CA HIS A 174 -8.96 2.32 -21.01
C HIS A 174 -8.32 2.43 -22.39
N GLN A 175 -9.13 2.50 -23.45
CA GLN A 175 -8.63 2.69 -24.82
C GLN A 175 -7.84 3.99 -24.96
N GLN A 176 -8.24 5.07 -24.28
CA GLN A 176 -7.51 6.34 -24.31
C GLN A 176 -6.14 6.23 -23.63
N PHE A 177 -6.04 5.52 -22.50
CA PHE A 177 -4.76 5.23 -21.86
C PHE A 177 -3.89 4.27 -22.67
N SER A 178 -4.50 3.32 -23.38
CA SER A 178 -3.80 2.34 -24.22
C SER A 178 -3.13 2.96 -25.45
N VAL A 179 -3.58 4.16 -25.87
CA VAL A 179 -2.91 4.93 -26.93
C VAL A 179 -1.59 5.53 -26.42
N MET A 180 -1.52 5.85 -25.12
CA MET A 180 -0.35 6.47 -24.50
C MET A 180 0.65 5.43 -24.00
N HIS A 181 0.16 4.28 -23.51
CA HIS A 181 0.98 3.21 -22.93
C HIS A 181 0.52 1.84 -23.46
N GLU A 182 1.47 0.94 -23.72
CA GLU A 182 1.21 -0.33 -24.43
C GLU A 182 0.38 -1.35 -23.62
N SER A 183 0.38 -1.26 -22.28
CA SER A 183 -0.33 -2.20 -21.41
C SER A 183 -0.74 -1.58 -20.06
N PRO A 184 -1.69 -0.63 -20.03
CA PRO A 184 -2.14 -0.01 -18.79
C PRO A 184 -2.91 -1.01 -17.92
N ILE A 185 -2.64 -1.04 -16.61
CA ILE A 185 -3.42 -1.85 -15.66
C ILE A 185 -4.57 -1.02 -15.08
N LEU A 186 -5.76 -1.61 -14.95
CA LEU A 186 -6.92 -0.98 -14.33
C LEU A 186 -7.02 -1.36 -12.84
N VAL A 187 -7.11 -0.36 -11.96
CA VAL A 187 -7.43 -0.54 -10.54
C VAL A 187 -8.80 0.04 -10.24
N LYS A 188 -9.74 -0.77 -9.75
CA LYS A 188 -11.06 -0.32 -9.29
C LYS A 188 -11.16 -0.40 -7.78
N LEU A 189 -11.53 0.72 -7.15
CA LEU A 189 -11.84 0.78 -5.72
C LEU A 189 -13.35 0.94 -5.54
N ASP A 190 -13.96 0.08 -4.70
CA ASP A 190 -15.37 0.21 -4.31
C ASP A 190 -15.47 0.92 -2.94
N PRO A 191 -15.90 2.19 -2.91
CA PRO A 191 -16.01 2.97 -1.68
C PRO A 191 -17.25 2.60 -0.86
N LYS A 192 -18.22 1.87 -1.46
CA LYS A 192 -19.48 1.47 -0.81
C LYS A 192 -19.43 0.04 -0.30
N ALA A 193 -18.31 -0.65 -0.48
CA ALA A 193 -18.15 -2.02 0.00
C ALA A 193 -18.36 -2.10 1.52
N PRO A 194 -19.05 -3.14 2.02
CA PRO A 194 -19.25 -3.31 3.45
C PRO A 194 -17.89 -3.51 4.15
N PRO A 195 -17.75 -3.07 5.41
CA PRO A 195 -16.55 -3.34 6.20
C PRO A 195 -16.36 -4.85 6.30
N GLY A 196 -15.24 -5.36 5.75
CA GLY A 196 -14.95 -6.77 5.67
C GLY A 196 -13.45 -7.05 5.67
N ASN A 197 -13.09 -8.34 5.75
CA ASN A 197 -11.69 -8.79 5.82
C ASN A 197 -10.92 -8.67 4.49
N LYS A 198 -11.57 -8.23 3.41
CA LYS A 198 -10.95 -8.03 2.09
C LYS A 198 -10.99 -6.54 1.75
N LEU A 199 -9.85 -6.00 1.33
CA LEU A 199 -9.78 -4.65 0.79
C LEU A 199 -10.65 -4.58 -0.49
N PRO A 200 -11.48 -3.55 -0.65
CA PRO A 200 -12.40 -3.43 -1.79
C PRO A 200 -11.69 -2.90 -3.03
N VAL A 201 -10.59 -3.55 -3.40
CA VAL A 201 -9.74 -3.20 -4.54
C VAL A 201 -9.65 -4.40 -5.47
N ALA A 202 -10.03 -4.18 -6.73
CA ALA A 202 -9.91 -5.17 -7.80
C ALA A 202 -8.97 -4.62 -8.88
N ILE A 203 -8.08 -5.47 -9.39
CA ILE A 203 -7.09 -5.10 -10.39
C ILE A 203 -7.31 -5.97 -11.63
N TYR A 204 -7.30 -5.35 -12.81
CA TYR A 204 -7.57 -6.01 -14.08
C TYR A 204 -6.51 -5.67 -15.13
N GLU A 205 -6.13 -6.68 -15.91
CA GLU A 205 -5.38 -6.51 -17.15
C GLU A 205 -6.33 -6.62 -18.35
N SER A 206 -6.01 -5.89 -19.42
CA SER A 206 -6.73 -5.98 -20.68
C SER A 206 -6.00 -6.97 -21.59
N VAL A 207 -6.70 -8.03 -22.00
CA VAL A 207 -6.15 -9.01 -22.94
C VAL A 207 -6.89 -8.88 -24.26
N SER A 208 -6.18 -8.40 -25.28
CA SER A 208 -6.70 -8.33 -26.65
C SER A 208 -6.72 -9.73 -27.26
N THR A 209 -7.89 -10.37 -27.22
CA THR A 209 -8.06 -11.70 -27.83
C THR A 209 -8.15 -11.52 -29.35
N THR A 210 -7.01 -11.56 -30.02
CA THR A 210 -6.94 -11.58 -31.49
C THR A 210 -7.06 -13.02 -31.96
N GLY A 211 -8.30 -13.51 -32.07
CA GLY A 211 -8.62 -14.80 -32.67
C GLY A 211 -9.91 -15.41 -32.13
N VAL A 212 -10.71 -15.98 -33.04
CA VAL A 212 -11.94 -16.79 -32.79
C VAL A 212 -13.29 -16.05 -32.76
N SER A 213 -13.43 -14.93 -33.47
CA SER A 213 -14.75 -14.55 -34.00
C SER A 213 -14.65 -14.27 -35.51
N THR A 214 -15.48 -14.94 -36.30
CA THR A 214 -15.62 -14.77 -37.75
C THR A 214 -16.19 -13.39 -38.16
N SER A 215 -16.42 -12.50 -37.19
CA SER A 215 -16.78 -11.10 -37.35
C SER A 215 -15.64 -10.26 -36.75
N GLY A 216 -14.87 -9.57 -37.59
CA GLY A 216 -13.59 -8.91 -37.26
C GLY A 216 -13.61 -7.74 -36.27
N SER A 217 -14.34 -7.86 -35.16
CA SER A 217 -14.31 -6.94 -34.03
C SER A 217 -13.41 -7.55 -32.95
N ALA A 218 -12.23 -6.98 -32.73
CA ALA A 218 -11.37 -7.36 -31.62
C ALA A 218 -12.13 -7.15 -30.30
N SER A 219 -12.51 -8.25 -29.62
CA SER A 219 -13.14 -8.19 -28.30
C SER A 219 -12.04 -8.28 -27.25
N VAL A 220 -11.86 -7.22 -26.48
CA VAL A 220 -10.90 -7.21 -25.37
C VAL A 220 -11.62 -7.70 -24.12
N VAL A 221 -10.98 -8.63 -23.41
CA VAL A 221 -11.55 -9.27 -22.21
C VAL A 221 -10.72 -8.84 -21.00
N TRP A 222 -11.42 -8.44 -19.94
CA TRP A 222 -10.81 -8.11 -18.67
C TRP A 222 -10.45 -9.38 -17.90
N HIS A 223 -9.19 -9.48 -17.50
CA HIS A 223 -8.71 -10.59 -16.68
C HIS A 223 -8.33 -10.08 -15.29
N PRO A 224 -8.86 -10.70 -14.21
CA PRO A 224 -8.51 -10.31 -12.86
C PRO A 224 -7.06 -10.69 -12.55
N VAL A 225 -6.32 -9.75 -11.98
CA VAL A 225 -4.90 -9.92 -11.65
C VAL A 225 -4.76 -10.15 -10.14
N SER A 226 -4.00 -11.19 -9.77
CA SER A 226 -3.65 -11.42 -8.37
C SER A 226 -2.68 -10.34 -7.90
N TRP A 227 -3.00 -9.71 -6.76
CA TRP A 227 -2.18 -8.65 -6.20
C TRP A 227 -1.88 -8.87 -4.72
N SER A 228 -0.75 -8.31 -4.27
CA SER A 228 -0.32 -8.30 -2.88
C SER A 228 -0.08 -6.87 -2.41
N LEU A 229 -0.27 -6.63 -1.11
CA LEU A 229 0.06 -5.35 -0.51
C LEU A 229 1.58 -5.28 -0.29
N ALA A 230 2.27 -4.38 -0.99
CA ALA A 230 3.66 -4.06 -0.74
C ALA A 230 3.74 -2.86 0.20
N SER A 231 4.74 -2.81 1.08
CA SER A 231 4.95 -1.63 1.91
C SER A 231 6.43 -1.46 2.21
N GLU A 232 6.92 -0.24 2.09
CA GLU A 232 8.26 0.11 2.55
C GLU A 232 8.28 0.26 4.08
N GLN A 233 9.45 0.18 4.71
CA GLN A 233 9.59 0.34 6.16
C GLN A 233 9.01 1.68 6.66
N ALA A 234 9.29 2.78 5.96
CA ALA A 234 8.78 4.10 6.32
C ALA A 234 7.25 4.16 6.17
N GLU A 235 6.73 3.65 5.05
CA GLU A 235 5.29 3.60 4.76
C GLU A 235 4.55 2.77 5.82
N ARG A 236 5.08 1.58 6.17
CA ARG A 236 4.52 0.70 7.20
C ARG A 236 4.39 1.40 8.55
N ILE A 237 5.43 2.12 8.97
CA ILE A 237 5.41 2.89 10.22
C ILE A 237 4.35 4.00 10.15
N GLY A 238 4.27 4.71 9.01
CA GLY A 238 3.26 5.75 8.79
C GLY A 238 1.84 5.21 8.88
N ILE A 239 1.55 4.10 8.19
CA ILE A 239 0.23 3.46 8.20
C ILE A 239 -0.13 2.96 9.59
N GLU A 240 0.79 2.29 10.28
CA GLU A 240 0.54 1.80 11.64
C GLU A 240 0.22 2.96 12.59
N HIS A 241 0.90 4.09 12.43
CA HIS A 241 0.60 5.28 13.21
C HIS A 241 -0.80 5.83 12.91
N VAL A 242 -1.17 5.98 11.63
CA VAL A 242 -2.49 6.46 11.20
C VAL A 242 -3.61 5.54 11.69
N ALA A 243 -3.44 4.22 11.56
CA ALA A 243 -4.41 3.23 12.02
C ALA A 243 -4.57 3.22 13.55
N GLN A 244 -3.50 3.49 14.31
CA GLN A 244 -3.55 3.58 15.77
C GLN A 244 -4.23 4.88 16.26
N ILE A 245 -4.05 6.01 15.58
CA ILE A 245 -4.71 7.28 15.93
C ILE A 245 -6.24 7.12 15.91
N SER A 246 -6.77 6.35 14.96
CA SER A 246 -8.20 6.06 14.89
C SER A 246 -8.75 5.18 16.01
N THR A 247 -7.90 4.51 16.80
CA THR A 247 -8.33 3.49 17.78
C THR A 247 -7.95 3.79 19.24
N VAL A 248 -6.98 4.70 19.50
CA VAL A 248 -6.46 4.92 20.85
C VAL A 248 -6.34 6.41 21.19
N SER A 249 -7.10 6.86 22.19
CA SER A 249 -6.95 8.17 22.83
C SER A 249 -5.53 8.39 23.36
N ALA A 250 -4.98 9.58 23.14
CA ALA A 250 -3.59 10.01 23.28
C ALA A 250 -2.93 9.95 24.68
N ASN A 251 -3.06 8.84 25.43
CA ASN A 251 -2.40 8.65 26.72
C ASN A 251 -1.24 7.64 26.63
N SER A 252 -0.01 8.12 26.85
CA SER A 252 1.23 7.44 27.29
C SER A 252 1.31 5.90 27.20
N ILE A 253 1.12 5.32 26.02
CA ILE A 253 1.49 3.92 25.79
C ILE A 253 2.96 3.89 25.36
N SER A 254 3.80 3.11 26.05
CA SER A 254 5.21 2.94 25.71
C SER A 254 5.37 2.44 24.26
N SER A 255 6.47 2.83 23.60
CA SER A 255 6.80 2.36 22.25
C SER A 255 6.82 0.83 22.12
N THR A 256 7.24 0.14 23.18
CA THR A 256 7.22 -1.32 23.28
C THR A 256 5.80 -1.90 23.25
N ASN A 257 4.86 -1.29 23.97
CA ASN A 257 3.48 -1.74 23.98
C ASN A 257 2.83 -1.59 22.60
N LYS A 258 3.17 -0.53 21.84
CA LYS A 258 2.70 -0.35 20.46
C LYS A 258 3.14 -1.52 19.56
N GLN A 259 4.43 -1.88 19.62
CA GLN A 259 4.99 -3.00 18.85
C GLN A 259 4.34 -4.34 19.23
N ILE A 260 4.13 -4.58 20.52
CA ILE A 260 3.51 -5.83 21.01
C ILE A 260 2.05 -5.91 20.54
N VAL A 261 1.30 -4.82 20.61
CA VAL A 261 -0.10 -4.78 20.12
C VAL A 261 -0.17 -5.09 18.63
N GLY A 262 0.73 -4.53 17.82
CA GLY A 262 0.83 -4.85 16.39
C GLY A 262 1.09 -6.34 16.13
N GLN A 263 2.02 -6.95 16.88
CA GLN A 263 2.32 -8.39 16.78
C GLN A 263 1.13 -9.26 17.23
N LEU A 264 0.47 -8.91 18.33
CA LEU A 264 -0.73 -9.62 18.81
C LEU A 264 -1.88 -9.54 17.80
N GLY A 265 -2.07 -8.38 17.14
CA GLY A 265 -3.02 -8.23 16.05
C GLY A 265 -2.76 -9.21 14.90
N ALA A 266 -1.49 -9.33 14.46
CA ALA A 266 -1.10 -10.29 13.42
C ALA A 266 -1.32 -11.76 13.84
N ILE A 267 -1.03 -12.10 15.10
CA ILE A 267 -1.28 -13.44 15.65
C ILE A 267 -2.78 -13.75 15.66
N ASN A 268 -3.61 -12.80 16.11
CA ASN A 268 -5.07 -12.97 16.11
C ASN A 268 -5.61 -13.14 14.68
N MET A 269 -5.11 -12.37 13.70
CA MET A 269 -5.48 -12.54 12.30
C MET A 269 -5.11 -13.93 11.76
N LEU A 270 -3.94 -14.45 12.13
CA LEU A 270 -3.54 -15.81 11.77
C LEU A 270 -4.43 -16.85 12.45
N GLN A 271 -4.73 -16.68 13.74
CA GLN A 271 -5.60 -17.57 14.49
C GLN A 271 -6.99 -17.66 13.86
N SER A 272 -7.62 -16.52 13.54
CA SER A 272 -8.92 -16.51 12.86
C SER A 272 -8.89 -17.25 11.52
N ARG A 273 -7.78 -17.17 10.78
CA ARG A 273 -7.62 -17.94 9.52
C ARG A 273 -7.47 -19.44 9.77
N LEU A 274 -6.72 -19.85 10.79
CA LEU A 274 -6.56 -21.26 11.16
C LEU A 274 -7.88 -21.85 11.66
N GLU A 275 -8.66 -21.09 12.41
CA GLU A 275 -9.99 -21.47 12.88
C GLU A 275 -10.95 -21.71 11.71
N LEU A 276 -10.97 -20.81 10.70
CA LEU A 276 -11.75 -21.02 9.48
C LEU A 276 -11.36 -22.29 8.71
N ILE A 277 -10.06 -22.59 8.61
CA ILE A 277 -9.59 -23.82 7.96
C ILE A 277 -10.02 -25.05 8.76
N TYR A 278 -9.92 -24.99 10.09
CA TYR A 278 -10.35 -26.07 10.97
C TYR A 278 -11.85 -26.34 10.88
N ASP A 279 -12.66 -25.27 10.94
CA ASP A 279 -14.12 -25.36 10.83
C ASP A 279 -14.55 -25.93 9.48
N TYR A 280 -13.90 -25.50 8.39
CA TYR A 280 -14.10 -26.07 7.05
C TYR A 280 -13.82 -27.58 7.02
N LEU A 281 -12.68 -28.02 7.55
CA LEU A 281 -12.33 -29.45 7.61
C LEU A 281 -13.32 -30.26 8.47
N MET A 282 -13.80 -29.68 9.57
CA MET A 282 -14.80 -30.31 10.45
C MET A 282 -16.17 -30.43 9.76
N ALA A 283 -16.61 -29.40 9.03
CA ALA A 283 -17.86 -29.41 8.27
C ALA A 283 -17.82 -30.45 7.13
N VAL A 284 -16.69 -30.54 6.40
CA VAL A 284 -16.50 -31.59 5.37
C VAL A 284 -16.49 -32.98 6.00
N ARG A 285 -15.86 -33.15 7.18
CA ARG A 285 -15.86 -34.44 7.90
C ARG A 285 -17.25 -34.87 8.36
N LYS A 286 -18.08 -33.92 8.79
CA LYS A 286 -19.48 -34.17 9.18
C LYS A 286 -20.42 -34.42 7.99
N GLY A 287 -19.98 -34.08 6.77
CA GLY A 287 -20.79 -34.18 5.56
C GLY A 287 -21.73 -32.99 5.33
N GLU A 288 -21.51 -31.86 6.02
CA GLU A 288 -22.29 -30.63 5.85
C GLU A 288 -21.90 -29.87 4.57
N LEU A 289 -20.63 -30.01 4.12
CA LEU A 289 -20.09 -29.41 2.91
C LEU A 289 -19.53 -30.49 1.96
N PRO A 290 -19.65 -30.32 0.63
CA PRO A 290 -19.05 -31.24 -0.33
C PRO A 290 -17.52 -31.22 -0.23
N ARG A 291 -16.92 -32.39 -0.40
CA ARG A 291 -15.47 -32.56 -0.34
C ARG A 291 -14.82 -32.00 -1.60
N ASP A 292 -14.09 -30.89 -1.47
CA ASP A 292 -13.21 -30.39 -2.53
C ASP A 292 -11.77 -30.93 -2.35
N GLU A 293 -11.35 -31.80 -3.26
CA GLU A 293 -10.03 -32.43 -3.22
C GLU A 293 -8.89 -31.43 -3.48
N VAL A 294 -9.15 -30.32 -4.19
CA VAL A 294 -8.12 -29.30 -4.48
C VAL A 294 -7.77 -28.56 -3.18
N VAL A 295 -8.77 -28.05 -2.48
CA VAL A 295 -8.62 -27.31 -1.22
C VAL A 295 -8.00 -28.21 -0.15
N ILE A 296 -8.46 -29.46 -0.01
CA ILE A 296 -7.89 -30.40 0.97
C ILE A 296 -6.42 -30.69 0.67
N ARG A 297 -6.05 -30.85 -0.60
CA ARG A 297 -4.66 -31.06 -1.00
C ARG A 297 -3.79 -29.86 -0.66
N GLU A 298 -4.28 -28.64 -0.88
CA GLU A 298 -3.56 -27.42 -0.51
C GLU A 298 -3.38 -27.29 1.00
N ILE A 299 -4.42 -27.57 1.79
CA ILE A 299 -4.32 -27.58 3.25
C ILE A 299 -3.30 -28.64 3.71
N ALA A 300 -3.32 -29.83 3.13
CA ALA A 300 -2.36 -30.88 3.45
C ALA A 300 -0.92 -30.48 3.11
N GLN A 301 -0.71 -29.77 1.99
CA GLN A 301 0.58 -29.20 1.63
C GLN A 301 1.01 -28.13 2.64
N LEU A 302 0.10 -27.28 3.10
CA LEU A 302 0.37 -26.24 4.09
C LEU A 302 0.80 -26.83 5.44
N VAL A 303 0.10 -27.85 5.93
CA VAL A 303 0.45 -28.54 7.19
C VAL A 303 1.82 -29.22 7.08
N ARG A 304 2.14 -29.83 5.93
CA ARG A 304 3.44 -30.48 5.70
C ARG A 304 4.61 -29.51 5.62
N ARG A 305 4.37 -28.22 5.37
CA ARG A 305 5.41 -27.17 5.37
C ARG A 305 5.80 -26.72 6.77
N VAL A 306 5.09 -27.16 7.81
CA VAL A 306 5.44 -26.89 9.20
C VAL A 306 6.33 -28.04 9.71
N PRO A 307 7.51 -27.77 10.31
CA PRO A 307 8.13 -26.47 10.59
C PRO A 307 8.85 -25.85 9.38
N VAL A 308 8.70 -24.53 9.19
CA VAL A 308 9.19 -23.79 8.01
C VAL A 308 10.71 -23.84 7.86
N MET A 309 11.45 -23.76 8.97
CA MET A 309 12.91 -23.75 8.99
C MET A 309 13.41 -24.53 10.21
N SER A 310 14.07 -25.67 9.99
CA SER A 310 14.69 -26.50 11.04
C SER A 310 16.17 -26.80 10.79
N SER A 311 16.80 -26.09 9.85
CA SER A 311 18.21 -26.30 9.52
C SER A 311 19.13 -25.93 10.69
N GLU A 312 20.21 -26.71 10.86
CA GLU A 312 21.20 -26.47 11.92
C GLU A 312 21.90 -25.11 11.75
N LYS A 313 22.20 -24.72 10.50
CA LYS A 313 22.75 -23.39 10.16
C LYS A 313 21.85 -22.25 10.61
N PHE A 314 20.53 -22.39 10.45
CA PHE A 314 19.58 -21.38 10.92
C PHE A 314 19.58 -21.27 12.45
N LEU A 315 19.62 -22.40 13.17
CA LEU A 315 19.67 -22.38 14.63
C LEU A 315 20.96 -21.73 15.16
N GLU A 316 22.08 -21.98 14.51
CA GLU A 316 23.36 -21.32 14.84
C GLU A 316 23.30 -19.81 14.57
N GLN A 317 22.83 -19.40 13.39
CA GLN A 317 22.64 -17.98 13.05
C GLN A 317 21.67 -17.27 14.00
N TYR A 318 20.55 -17.91 14.35
CA TYR A 318 19.57 -17.38 15.29
C TYR A 318 20.16 -17.19 16.69
N LYS A 319 20.95 -18.16 17.17
CA LYS A 319 21.66 -18.05 18.46
C LYS A 319 22.68 -16.91 18.43
N ASN A 320 23.45 -16.78 17.36
CA ASN A 320 24.44 -15.71 17.21
C ASN A 320 23.76 -14.33 17.19
N GLN A 321 22.69 -14.16 16.41
CA GLN A 321 21.91 -12.92 16.39
C GLN A 321 21.32 -12.58 17.76
N CYS A 322 20.79 -13.58 18.48
CA CYS A 322 20.29 -13.39 19.85
C CYS A 322 21.40 -12.93 20.80
N LEU A 323 22.62 -13.48 20.65
CA LEU A 323 23.77 -13.11 21.48
C LEU A 323 24.24 -11.69 21.17
N GLU A 324 24.31 -11.31 19.89
CA GLU A 324 24.64 -9.95 19.45
C GLU A 324 23.67 -8.93 20.03
N VAL A 325 22.37 -9.13 19.88
CA VAL A 325 21.34 -8.21 20.43
C VAL A 325 21.47 -8.07 21.95
N LYS A 326 21.70 -9.17 22.67
CA LYS A 326 21.92 -9.15 24.13
C LYS A 326 23.17 -8.37 24.50
N MET A 327 24.27 -8.56 23.77
CA MET A 327 25.52 -7.84 24.02
C MET A 327 25.37 -6.34 23.77
N THR A 328 24.75 -5.96 22.65
CA THR A 328 24.46 -4.55 22.33
C THR A 328 23.55 -3.91 23.38
N ALA A 329 22.52 -4.61 23.84
CA ALA A 329 21.64 -4.12 24.90
C ALA A 329 22.37 -3.93 26.23
N LEU A 330 23.29 -4.84 26.59
CA LEU A 330 24.10 -4.74 27.80
C LEU A 330 25.03 -3.54 27.74
N VAL A 331 25.72 -3.32 26.61
CA VAL A 331 26.58 -2.15 26.41
C VAL A 331 25.77 -0.85 26.50
N ALA A 332 24.59 -0.79 25.88
CA ALA A 332 23.71 0.38 25.97
C ALA A 332 23.24 0.64 27.41
N ALA A 333 22.91 -0.40 28.17
CA ALA A 333 22.56 -0.29 29.59
C ALA A 333 23.73 0.25 30.42
N LEU A 334 24.95 -0.26 30.19
CA LEU A 334 26.16 0.24 30.84
C LEU A 334 26.38 1.73 30.52
N THR A 335 26.29 2.13 29.25
CA THR A 335 26.41 3.54 28.84
C THR A 335 25.38 4.42 29.54
N LYS A 336 24.13 3.96 29.64
CA LYS A 336 23.07 4.67 30.39
C LYS A 336 23.43 4.79 31.87
N THR A 337 23.92 3.73 32.51
CA THR A 337 24.32 3.78 33.93
C THR A 337 25.50 4.74 34.15
N CYS A 338 26.51 4.73 33.29
CA CYS A 338 27.62 5.69 33.34
C CYS A 338 27.13 7.12 33.17
N GLY A 339 26.18 7.37 32.25
CA GLY A 339 25.54 8.68 32.09
C GLY A 339 24.85 9.15 33.38
N THR A 340 24.02 8.29 33.99
CA THR A 340 23.35 8.62 35.25
C THR A 340 24.31 8.81 36.42
N LEU A 341 25.42 8.05 36.45
CA LEU A 341 26.46 8.19 37.46
C LEU A 341 27.18 9.53 37.30
N ASN A 342 27.50 9.93 36.07
CA ASN A 342 28.11 11.23 35.79
C ASN A 342 27.18 12.39 36.19
N ASP A 343 25.88 12.28 35.93
CA ASP A 343 24.88 13.26 36.40
C ASP A 343 24.81 13.32 37.93
N LEU A 344 24.96 12.20 38.62
CA LEU A 344 25.01 12.16 40.08
C LEU A 344 26.30 12.80 40.62
N VAL A 345 27.45 12.49 40.03
CA VAL A 345 28.75 13.06 40.41
C VAL A 345 28.76 14.57 40.20
N THR A 346 28.24 15.06 39.07
CA THR A 346 28.14 16.49 38.80
C THR A 346 27.26 17.20 39.83
N LYS A 347 26.08 16.65 40.15
CA LYS A 347 25.21 17.20 41.20
C LYS A 347 25.87 17.18 42.58
N MET A 348 26.56 16.09 42.94
CA MET A 348 27.27 15.97 44.21
C MET A 348 28.41 16.99 44.33
N ASN A 349 29.14 17.22 43.23
CA ASN A 349 30.20 18.23 43.19
C ASN A 349 29.65 19.65 43.38
N VAL A 350 28.52 19.98 42.74
CA VAL A 350 27.84 21.27 42.93
C VAL A 350 27.38 21.43 44.38
N MET A 351 26.69 20.43 44.95
CA MET A 351 26.25 20.48 46.34
C MET A 351 27.41 20.57 47.34
N SER A 352 28.51 19.86 47.08
CA SER A 352 29.73 19.93 47.91
C SER A 352 30.32 21.34 47.91
N MET A 353 30.41 21.95 46.72
CA MET A 353 30.92 23.31 46.56
C MET A 353 29.99 24.34 47.22
N GLU A 354 28.68 24.24 47.04
CA GLU A 354 27.69 25.08 47.74
C GLU A 354 27.81 24.93 49.26
N ARG A 355 27.93 23.71 49.77
CA ARG A 355 28.12 23.46 51.21
C ARG A 355 29.41 24.10 51.73
N GLN A 356 30.52 24.03 50.98
CA GLN A 356 31.76 24.71 51.35
C GLN A 356 31.61 26.23 51.36
N THR A 357 30.96 26.81 50.35
CA THR A 357 30.69 28.26 50.31
C THR A 357 29.79 28.71 51.46
N TRP A 358 28.79 27.92 51.83
CA TRP A 358 27.89 28.21 52.96
C TRP A 358 28.60 28.09 54.31
N LEU A 359 29.49 27.10 54.47
CA LEU A 359 30.33 26.97 55.67
C LEU A 359 31.32 28.13 55.83
N LEU A 360 31.86 28.65 54.72
CA LEU A 360 32.69 29.85 54.72
C LEU A 360 31.89 31.12 55.04
N ALA A 361 30.67 31.26 54.51
CA ALA A 361 29.78 32.40 54.75
C ALA A 361 29.19 32.43 56.18
N SER A 362 28.97 31.27 56.80
CA SER A 362 28.38 31.16 58.15
C SER A 362 29.38 31.33 59.31
N GLY A 363 30.64 31.68 59.03
CA GLY A 363 31.66 32.00 60.04
C GLY A 363 32.11 30.82 60.93
N ARG A 364 31.56 29.63 60.75
CA ARG A 364 31.96 28.41 61.47
C ARG A 364 33.01 27.68 60.65
N ARG A 365 34.30 27.94 60.93
CA ARG A 365 35.41 27.14 60.39
C ARG A 365 35.21 25.66 60.72
N ALA A 366 34.78 24.87 59.73
CA ALA A 366 34.77 23.41 59.84
C ALA A 366 36.24 22.93 59.84
N ARG A 367 36.58 22.05 60.80
CA ARG A 367 37.89 21.40 60.84
C ARG A 367 38.04 20.48 59.61
N PRO A 368 39.23 20.39 58.98
CA PRO A 368 39.43 19.44 57.89
C PRO A 368 39.34 18.02 58.45
N PHE A 369 38.59 17.14 57.78
CA PHE A 369 38.69 15.70 58.03
C PHE A 369 40.09 15.21 57.62
N PRO A 370 40.72 14.31 58.38
CA PRO A 370 42.03 13.77 58.03
C PRO A 370 41.90 12.87 56.81
N ALA A 371 42.84 13.03 55.87
CA ALA A 371 43.02 12.10 54.77
C ALA A 371 43.42 10.73 55.33
N VAL A 372 42.73 9.69 54.89
CA VAL A 372 43.18 8.29 54.96
C VAL A 372 43.20 7.76 53.54
#